data_AF-A0A349VXF9-F1
#
_entry.id   AF-A0A349VXF9-F1
#
_cell.length_a   1.000
_cell.length_b   1.000
_cell.length_c   1.000
_cell.angle_alpha   90.00
_cell.angle_beta   90.00
_cell.angle_gamma   90.00
#
_symmetry.space_group_name_H-M   'P 1'
#
loop_
_entity.id
_entity.type
_entity.pdbx_description
1 polymer ?
#
loop_
_entity_poly.entity_id
_entity_poly.type
_entity_poly.pdbx_seq_one_letter_code
_entity_poly.pdbx_strand_id
1 'polypeptide(L)'
;MKKILLLLTVVMFVVSGAFAQIHKPVKWTVASKKLNNKEAMVYVKATIQDGWHIYSQNVKDGGPIPTSFNFGKAADYVLVGKTAEPKPKIKHEEVFKMDVGYFTNEVIFQQKVSPKKGTAT
;
A
#
# COMPACT_ATOMS: atom_id res chain seq x y z
N MET A 1 -31.60 -3.69 -44.51
CA MET A 1 -30.54 -2.70 -44.18
C MET A 1 -30.81 -1.96 -42.87
N LYS A 2 -31.95 -1.26 -42.69
CA LYS A 2 -32.24 -0.50 -41.45
C LYS A 2 -32.18 -1.34 -40.14
N LYS A 3 -32.65 -2.60 -40.19
CA LYS A 3 -32.62 -3.53 -39.06
C LYS A 3 -31.19 -3.98 -38.67
N ILE A 4 -30.32 -4.13 -39.68
CA ILE A 4 -28.90 -4.48 -39.48
C ILE A 4 -28.14 -3.29 -38.90
N LEU A 5 -28.44 -2.07 -39.38
CA LEU A 5 -27.88 -0.84 -38.84
C LEU A 5 -28.27 -0.65 -37.37
N LEU A 6 -29.56 -0.86 -37.04
CA LEU A 6 -30.05 -0.80 -35.65
C LEU A 6 -29.35 -1.82 -34.75
N LEU A 7 -29.18 -3.06 -35.23
CA LEU A 7 -28.49 -4.12 -34.48
C LEU A 7 -27.02 -3.75 -34.23
N LEU A 8 -26.33 -3.21 -35.24
CA LEU A 8 -24.95 -2.73 -35.10
C LEU A 8 -24.84 -1.58 -34.09
N THR A 9 -25.78 -0.64 -34.08
CA THR A 9 -25.80 0.46 -33.11
C THR A 9 -26.02 -0.06 -31.68
N VAL A 10 -26.92 -1.02 -31.48
CA VAL A 10 -27.16 -1.63 -30.17
C VAL A 10 -25.92 -2.38 -29.68
N VAL A 11 -25.27 -3.16 -30.55
CA VAL A 11 -24.03 -3.89 -30.21
C VAL A 11 -22.92 -2.91 -29.82
N MET A 12 -22.77 -1.78 -30.53
CA MET A 12 -21.76 -0.77 -30.23
C MET A 12 -21.98 -0.10 -28.86
N PHE A 13 -23.23 0.19 -28.50
CA PHE A 13 -23.59 0.73 -27.18
C PHE A 13 -23.31 -0.26 -26.04
N VAL A 14 -23.59 -1.55 -26.24
CA VAL A 14 -23.33 -2.60 -25.24
C VAL A 14 -21.82 -2.75 -24.98
N VAL A 15 -20.98 -2.65 -26.01
CA VAL A 15 -19.52 -2.78 -25.87
C VAL A 15 -18.89 -1.55 -25.15
N SER A 16 -19.51 -0.38 -25.24
CA SER A 16 -19.00 0.84 -24.58
C SER A 16 -19.27 0.91 -23.06
N GLY A 17 -20.24 0.16 -22.53
CA GLY A 17 -20.72 0.29 -21.14
C GLY A 17 -19.97 -0.51 -20.07
N ALA A 18 -18.95 -1.32 -20.42
CA ALA A 18 -18.46 -2.39 -19.54
C ALA A 18 -17.05 -2.20 -18.93
N PHE A 19 -16.46 -1.00 -18.98
CA PHE A 19 -15.14 -0.75 -18.39
C PHE A 19 -15.21 -0.29 -16.92
N ALA A 20 -15.60 -1.19 -16.01
CA ALA A 20 -15.45 -0.98 -14.57
C ALA A 20 -14.00 -1.29 -14.13
N GLN A 21 -13.10 -0.32 -14.25
CA GLN A 21 -11.72 -0.49 -13.76
C GLN A 21 -11.65 -0.29 -12.25
N ILE A 22 -10.97 -1.20 -11.55
CA ILE A 22 -10.64 -1.01 -10.13
C ILE A 22 -9.74 0.22 -10.03
N HIS A 23 -10.24 1.27 -9.39
CA HIS A 23 -9.46 2.45 -9.11
C HIS A 23 -8.36 2.12 -8.11
N LYS A 24 -7.10 2.44 -8.45
CA LYS A 24 -5.91 2.19 -7.61
C LYS A 24 -5.30 3.52 -7.16
N PRO A 25 -5.89 4.18 -6.14
CA PRO A 25 -5.49 5.52 -5.72
C PRO A 25 -4.15 5.55 -4.97
N VAL A 26 -3.64 4.39 -4.56
CA VAL A 26 -2.35 4.26 -3.88
C VAL A 26 -1.43 3.40 -4.72
N LYS A 27 -0.28 3.96 -5.10
CA LYS A 27 0.79 3.27 -5.82
C LYS A 27 1.92 2.97 -4.85
N TRP A 28 2.36 1.72 -4.83
CA TRP A 28 3.43 1.26 -3.96
C TRP A 28 4.72 1.04 -4.75
N THR A 29 5.83 1.54 -4.24
CA THR A 29 7.18 1.26 -4.78
C THR A 29 8.09 0.81 -3.66
N VAL A 30 8.98 -0.13 -3.96
CA VAL A 30 9.94 -0.67 -2.99
C VAL A 30 11.35 -0.38 -3.45
N ALA A 31 12.20 0.07 -2.54
CA ALA A 31 13.63 0.25 -2.75
C ALA A 31 14.40 -0.34 -1.56
N SER A 32 15.68 -0.62 -1.73
CA SER A 32 16.54 -1.05 -0.64
C SER A 32 17.88 -0.32 -0.66
N LYS A 33 18.48 -0.14 0.52
CA LYS A 33 19.80 0.47 0.69
C LYS A 33 20.61 -0.37 1.67
N LYS A 34 21.81 -0.77 1.26
CA LYS A 34 22.79 -1.36 2.17
C LYS A 34 23.18 -0.33 3.24
N LEU A 35 23.04 -0.68 4.51
CA LEU A 35 23.47 0.17 5.63
C LEU A 35 24.92 -0.15 6.02
N ASN A 36 25.27 -1.43 6.01
CA ASN A 36 26.60 -1.95 6.28
C ASN A 36 26.73 -3.39 5.73
N ASN A 37 27.82 -4.10 6.04
CA ASN A 37 28.05 -5.47 5.55
C ASN A 37 27.04 -6.51 6.04
N LYS A 38 26.21 -6.20 7.04
CA LYS A 38 25.28 -7.14 7.67
C LYS A 38 23.85 -6.61 7.74
N GLU A 39 23.56 -5.44 7.19
CA GLU A 39 22.25 -4.82 7.32
C GLU A 39 21.87 -4.03 6.08
N ALA A 40 20.60 -4.11 5.73
CA ALA A 40 19.98 -3.27 4.71
C ALA A 40 18.68 -2.67 5.25
N MET A 41 18.31 -1.51 4.71
CA MET A 41 17.02 -0.89 4.92
C MET A 41 16.17 -1.10 3.67
N VAL A 42 14.95 -1.61 3.84
CA VAL A 42 13.93 -1.67 2.82
C VAL A 42 13.00 -0.47 3.01
N TYR A 43 12.84 0.33 1.97
CA TYR A 43 11.94 1.47 1.91
C TYR A 43 10.71 1.08 1.11
N VAL A 44 9.54 1.17 1.73
CA VAL A 44 8.25 0.90 1.08
C VAL A 44 7.49 2.22 1.00
N LYS A 45 7.44 2.80 -0.20
CA LYS A 45 6.83 4.10 -0.45
C LYS A 45 5.42 3.94 -0.99
N ALA A 46 4.45 4.62 -0.36
CA ALA A 46 3.10 4.79 -0.87
C ALA A 46 2.99 6.20 -1.47
N THR A 47 2.68 6.30 -2.76
CA THR A 47 2.24 7.55 -3.40
C THR A 47 0.72 7.51 -3.48
N ILE A 48 0.07 8.47 -2.81
CA ILE A 48 -1.37 8.50 -2.53
C ILE A 48 -1.98 9.65 -3.32
N GLN A 49 -2.95 9.36 -4.19
CA GLN A 49 -3.67 10.36 -4.96
C GLN A 49 -4.39 11.35 -4.04
N ASP A 50 -4.47 12.61 -4.46
CA ASP A 50 -5.20 13.65 -3.72
C ASP A 50 -6.64 13.23 -3.42
N GLY A 51 -7.11 13.56 -2.20
CA GLY A 51 -8.40 13.13 -1.67
C GLY A 51 -8.39 11.75 -1.01
N TRP A 52 -7.34 10.95 -1.21
CA TRP A 52 -7.17 9.66 -0.55
C TRP A 52 -6.22 9.73 0.64
N HIS A 53 -6.36 8.76 1.55
CA HIS A 53 -5.46 8.54 2.67
C HIS A 53 -5.32 7.05 2.97
N ILE A 54 -4.24 6.71 3.69
CA ILE A 54 -4.09 5.39 4.32
C ILE A 54 -3.89 5.59 5.83
N TYR A 55 -4.39 4.65 6.63
CA TYR A 55 -4.25 4.70 8.08
C TYR A 55 -2.84 4.28 8.54
N SER A 56 -2.44 4.79 9.69
CA SER A 56 -1.22 4.38 10.40
C SER A 56 -1.22 2.88 10.69
N GLN A 57 -0.04 2.30 10.87
CA GLN A 57 0.14 0.94 11.40
C GLN A 57 -0.31 0.83 12.86
N ASN A 58 -0.37 1.96 13.58
CA ASN A 58 -0.66 2.06 15.00
C ASN A 58 -2.07 2.63 15.21
N VAL A 59 -3.07 1.76 15.09
CA VAL A 59 -4.48 2.08 15.36
C VAL A 59 -4.94 1.29 16.59
N LYS A 60 -5.67 1.94 17.51
CA LYS A 60 -6.22 1.26 18.70
C LYS A 60 -7.37 0.34 18.30
N ASP A 61 -7.64 -0.66 19.13
CA ASP A 61 -8.77 -1.57 18.95
C ASP A 61 -10.09 -0.79 18.80
N GLY A 62 -10.94 -1.26 17.88
CA GLY A 62 -12.19 -0.58 17.51
C GLY A 62 -12.04 0.51 16.45
N GLY A 63 -10.82 0.83 16.02
CA GLY A 63 -10.54 1.78 14.95
C GLY A 63 -10.58 1.17 13.53
N PRO A 64 -10.17 1.95 12.51
CA PRO A 64 -10.09 1.48 11.13
C PRO A 64 -9.01 0.41 10.94
N ILE A 65 -9.05 -0.26 9.78
CA ILE A 65 -8.03 -1.25 9.41
C ILE A 65 -6.67 -0.56 9.26
N PRO A 66 -5.65 -0.92 10.05
CA PRO A 66 -4.33 -0.32 9.96
C PRO A 66 -3.59 -0.80 8.72
N THR A 67 -2.69 0.05 8.20
CA THR A 67 -1.72 -0.42 7.20
C THR A 67 -0.85 -1.50 7.84
N SER A 68 -0.59 -2.60 7.13
CA SER A 68 0.26 -3.69 7.63
C SER A 68 1.18 -4.21 6.55
N PHE A 69 2.35 -4.69 6.98
CA PHE A 69 3.37 -5.26 6.09
C PHE A 69 3.66 -6.70 6.49
N ASN A 70 3.58 -7.59 5.51
CA ASN A 70 3.99 -8.98 5.66
C ASN A 70 5.15 -9.25 4.71
N PHE A 71 6.30 -9.57 5.26
CA PHE A 71 7.49 -9.93 4.50
C PHE A 71 7.56 -11.44 4.41
N GLY A 72 7.54 -11.97 3.18
CA GLY A 72 7.61 -13.40 2.95
C GLY A 72 8.87 -13.99 3.57
N LYS A 73 8.71 -15.08 4.34
CA LYS A 73 9.84 -15.76 4.98
C LYS A 73 10.84 -16.21 3.91
N ALA A 74 12.12 -15.93 4.13
CA ALA A 74 13.19 -16.36 3.25
C ALA A 74 14.37 -16.94 4.06
N ALA A 75 15.22 -17.71 3.39
CA ALA A 75 16.36 -18.37 4.04
C ALA A 75 17.54 -17.42 4.30
N ASP A 76 17.62 -16.34 3.52
CA ASP A 76 18.74 -15.43 3.39
C ASP A 76 18.66 -14.21 4.32
N TYR A 77 17.47 -13.83 4.81
CA TYR A 77 17.32 -12.67 5.69
C TYR A 77 16.40 -12.91 6.90
N VAL A 78 16.56 -12.04 7.91
CA VAL A 78 15.64 -11.87 9.03
C VAL A 78 15.23 -10.40 9.15
N LEU A 79 14.01 -10.16 9.64
CA LEU A 79 13.55 -8.83 9.98
C LEU A 79 14.20 -8.37 11.28
N VAL A 80 14.75 -7.16 11.30
CA VAL A 80 15.27 -6.52 12.51
C VAL A 80 14.22 -5.53 13.00
N GLY A 81 13.40 -5.97 13.97
CA GLY A 81 12.30 -5.18 14.51
C GLY A 81 11.09 -5.07 13.58
N LYS A 82 10.12 -4.24 13.98
CA LYS A 82 8.90 -3.94 13.20
C LYS A 82 9.16 -2.91 12.12
N THR A 83 8.26 -2.83 11.13
CA THR A 83 8.29 -1.78 10.11
C THR A 83 8.00 -0.43 10.75
N ALA A 84 8.93 0.51 10.59
CA ALA A 84 8.78 1.87 11.08
C ALA A 84 7.95 2.71 10.11
N GLU A 85 7.14 3.60 10.67
CA GLU A 85 6.42 4.65 9.96
C GLU A 85 6.88 6.03 10.46
N PRO A 86 6.79 7.09 9.63
CA PRO A 86 6.96 8.44 10.10
C PRO A 86 5.77 8.89 10.96
N LYS A 87 5.89 10.06 11.59
CA LYS A 87 4.80 10.62 12.41
C LYS A 87 3.53 10.82 11.55
N PRO A 88 2.39 10.20 11.89
CA PRO A 88 1.15 10.39 11.15
C PRO A 88 0.49 11.73 11.45
N LYS A 89 -0.38 12.17 10.53
CA LYS A 89 -1.39 13.19 10.84
C LYS A 89 -2.46 12.54 11.72
N ILE A 90 -2.99 13.28 12.69
CA ILE A 90 -4.06 12.79 13.57
C ILE A 90 -5.36 13.50 13.22
N LYS A 91 -6.46 12.75 13.19
CA LYS A 91 -7.81 13.29 13.03
C LYS A 91 -8.78 12.48 13.89
N HIS A 92 -9.74 13.16 14.49
CA HIS A 92 -10.87 12.51 15.13
C HIS A 92 -11.81 11.95 14.05
N GLU A 93 -12.05 10.64 14.06
CA GLU A 93 -13.01 10.00 13.17
C GLU A 93 -14.28 9.66 13.93
N GLU A 94 -15.37 10.35 13.58
CA GLU A 94 -16.69 10.19 14.22
C GLU A 94 -17.24 8.76 14.12
N VAL A 95 -16.94 8.06 13.02
CA VAL A 95 -17.36 6.67 12.80
C VAL A 95 -16.78 5.74 13.86
N PHE A 96 -15.54 5.99 14.27
CA PHE A 96 -14.83 5.19 15.27
C PHE A 96 -14.81 5.86 16.66
N LYS A 97 -15.30 7.11 16.76
CA LYS A 97 -15.31 7.94 17.97
C LYS A 97 -13.94 8.04 18.65
N MET A 98 -12.89 8.14 17.84
CA MET A 98 -11.51 8.16 18.33
C MET A 98 -10.57 8.90 17.39
N ASP A 99 -9.42 9.28 17.93
CA ASP A 99 -8.32 9.84 17.16
C ASP A 99 -7.58 8.74 16.41
N VAL A 100 -7.44 8.91 15.10
CA VAL A 100 -6.73 7.97 14.23
C VAL A 100 -5.59 8.66 13.50
N GLY A 101 -4.50 7.92 13.34
CA GLY A 101 -3.37 8.34 12.52
C GLY A 101 -3.58 8.01 11.04
N TYR A 102 -3.23 8.92 10.14
CA TYR A 102 -3.30 8.72 8.69
C TYR A 102 -2.21 9.47 7.93
N PHE A 103 -2.02 9.09 6.67
CA PHE A 103 -1.08 9.67 5.72
C PHE A 103 -1.79 10.07 4.41
N THR A 104 -1.34 11.17 3.81
CA THR A 104 -1.82 11.68 2.50
C THR A 104 -0.61 11.97 1.61
N ASN A 105 -0.82 12.07 0.29
CA ASN A 105 0.18 12.42 -0.73
C ASN A 105 1.33 11.41 -0.87
N GLU A 106 2.19 11.29 0.15
CA GLU A 106 3.29 10.35 0.18
C GLU A 106 3.65 9.93 1.61
N VAL A 107 4.01 8.66 1.78
CA VAL A 107 4.61 8.13 3.01
C VAL A 107 5.62 7.04 2.68
N ILE A 108 6.74 7.02 3.40
CA ILE A 108 7.79 6.01 3.27
C ILE A 108 7.91 5.24 4.58
N PHE A 109 7.57 3.95 4.52
CA PHE A 109 7.79 3.00 5.61
C PHE A 109 9.18 2.37 5.48
N GLN A 110 9.75 1.97 6.61
CA GLN A 110 11.12 1.48 6.68
C GLN A 110 11.18 0.15 7.43
N GLN A 111 11.67 -0.89 6.78
CA GLN A 111 11.93 -2.18 7.40
C GLN A 111 13.41 -2.50 7.34
N LYS A 112 14.03 -2.66 8.51
CA LYS A 112 15.42 -3.10 8.61
C LYS A 112 15.49 -4.62 8.46
N VAL A 113 16.45 -5.10 7.67
CA VAL A 113 16.73 -6.53 7.47
C VAL A 113 18.20 -6.82 7.68
N SER A 114 18.51 -8.03 8.14
CA SER A 114 19.89 -8.53 8.24
C SER A 114 19.98 -9.93 7.64
N PRO A 115 21.14 -10.35 7.11
CA PRO A 115 21.34 -11.72 6.70
C PRO A 115 21.12 -12.67 7.86
N LYS A 116 20.48 -13.80 7.58
CA LYS A 116 20.42 -14.90 8.55
C LYS A 116 21.85 -15.38 8.80
N LYS A 117 22.27 -15.56 10.06
CA LYS A 117 23.62 -16.10 10.34
C LYS A 117 23.75 -17.49 9.70
N GLY A 118 24.63 -17.59 8.70
CA GLY A 118 24.86 -18.75 7.83
C GLY A 118 24.53 -18.36 6.38
N THR A 119 25.47 -17.86 5.57
CA THR A 119 26.63 -18.62 5.08
C THR A 119 27.82 -17.68 4.89
N ALA A 120 28.96 -18.02 5.50
CA ALA A 120 30.25 -17.59 4.98
C ALA A 120 30.49 -18.40 3.70
N THR A 121 30.57 -17.72 2.56
CA THR A 121 31.25 -18.22 1.38
C THR A 121 32.48 -17.36 1.16
#